data_AF-A0A925NEB2-F1
#
_entry.id   AF-A0A925NEB2-F1
#
_cell.length_a   1.000
_cell.length_b   1.000
_cell.length_c   1.000
_cell.angle_alpha   90.00
_cell.angle_beta   90.00
_cell.angle_gamma   90.00
#
_symmetry.space_group_name_H-M   'P 1'
#
loop_
_entity.id
_entity.type
_entity.pdbx_description
1 polymer ?
#
loop_
_entity_poly.entity_id
_entity_poly.type
_entity_poly.pdbx_seq_one_letter_code
_entity_poly.pdbx_strand_id
1 'polypeptide(L)'
;TICLGKSTYARCGIIVNVTPFEPEWEGYVTLEFSNTTPLPAKIYAGEGCAQVLFFESDEVCETSYKDRGGKYQGQRGVTLPKT
;
A
#
# COMPACT_ATOMS: atom_id res chain seq x y z
N THR A 1 8.85 5.51 -2.28
CA THR A 1 8.77 4.28 -1.45
C THR A 1 7.86 3.28 -2.11
N ILE A 2 8.20 1.98 -2.12
CA ILE A 2 7.41 0.92 -2.80
C ILE A 2 6.92 -0.09 -1.77
N CYS A 3 5.66 -0.52 -1.90
CA CYS A 3 5.08 -1.62 -1.13
C CYS A 3 4.97 -2.87 -1.99
N LEU A 4 5.33 -4.03 -1.44
CA LEU A 4 5.29 -5.32 -2.12
C LEU A 4 4.62 -6.37 -1.24
N GLY A 5 3.87 -7.28 -1.86
CA GLY A 5 3.35 -8.46 -1.19
C GLY A 5 4.47 -9.40 -0.73
N LYS A 6 4.22 -10.16 0.34
CA LYS A 6 5.17 -11.18 0.83
C LYS A 6 5.02 -12.50 0.11
N SER A 7 6.14 -13.21 -0.07
CA SER A 7 6.16 -14.51 -0.75
C SER A 7 5.27 -15.56 -0.09
N THR A 8 5.07 -15.50 1.23
CA THR A 8 4.13 -16.35 1.98
C THR A 8 2.70 -16.22 1.43
N TYR A 9 2.21 -15.00 1.21
CA TYR A 9 0.87 -14.76 0.70
C TYR A 9 0.76 -15.10 -0.78
N ALA A 10 1.78 -14.74 -1.57
CA ALA A 10 1.83 -15.05 -3.00
C ALA A 10 1.78 -16.57 -3.26
N ARG A 11 2.46 -17.39 -2.43
CA ARG A 11 2.43 -18.86 -2.53
C ARG A 11 1.08 -19.48 -2.17
N CYS A 12 0.23 -18.74 -1.45
CA CYS A 12 -1.15 -19.12 -1.18
C CYS A 12 -2.14 -18.56 -2.23
N GLY A 13 -1.64 -17.94 -3.30
CA GLY A 13 -2.47 -17.30 -4.33
C GLY A 13 -3.16 -16.01 -3.85
N ILE A 14 -2.63 -15.38 -2.79
CA ILE A 14 -3.09 -14.08 -2.30
C ILE A 14 -2.15 -13.00 -2.80
N ILE A 15 -2.69 -12.10 -3.59
CA ILE A 15 -2.01 -10.92 -4.11
C ILE A 15 -2.35 -9.74 -3.21
N VAL A 16 -1.32 -9.02 -2.76
CA VAL A 16 -1.47 -7.75 -2.07
C VAL A 16 -1.02 -6.66 -3.04
N ASN A 17 -1.97 -5.91 -3.57
CA ASN A 17 -1.71 -4.85 -4.53
C ASN A 17 -1.76 -3.49 -3.84
N VAL A 18 -0.72 -2.68 -4.10
CA VAL A 18 -0.51 -1.37 -3.51
C VAL A 18 0.28 -0.52 -4.52
N THR A 19 -0.14 0.71 -4.72
CA THR A 19 0.60 1.67 -5.56
C THR A 19 1.76 2.29 -4.79
N PRO A 20 2.83 2.76 -5.45
CA PRO A 20 3.93 3.43 -4.78
C PRO A 20 3.48 4.59 -3.88
N PHE A 21 4.17 4.79 -2.76
CA PHE A 21 3.97 5.96 -1.90
C PHE A 21 4.88 7.09 -2.38
N GLU A 22 4.24 8.20 -2.73
CA GLU A 22 4.89 9.43 -3.14
C GLU A 22 5.48 10.19 -1.93
N PRO A 23 6.49 11.05 -2.13
CA PRO A 23 7.09 11.84 -1.05
C PRO A 23 6.05 12.61 -0.23
N GLU A 24 6.26 12.65 1.09
CA GLU A 24 5.41 13.30 2.09
C GLU A 24 3.95 12.81 2.17
N TRP A 25 3.61 11.67 1.54
CA TRP A 25 2.35 11.00 1.84
C TRP A 25 2.35 10.48 3.29
N GLU A 26 1.26 10.70 4.01
CA GLU A 26 1.01 10.17 5.35
C GLU A 26 -0.37 9.52 5.46
N GLY A 27 -0.47 8.47 6.28
CA GLY A 27 -1.75 7.82 6.59
C GLY A 27 -1.63 6.31 6.78
N TYR A 28 -2.80 5.68 6.91
CA TYR A 28 -2.92 4.21 6.89
C TYR A 28 -3.02 3.75 5.44
N VAL A 29 -2.17 2.82 5.02
CA VAL A 29 -2.18 2.30 3.65
C VAL A 29 -3.46 1.50 3.39
N THR A 30 -4.16 1.79 2.29
CA THR A 30 -5.20 0.90 1.77
C THR A 30 -4.54 -0.25 1.01
N LEU A 31 -4.78 -1.48 1.43
CA LEU A 31 -4.33 -2.69 0.74
C LEU A 31 -5.47 -3.30 -0.07
N GLU A 32 -5.23 -3.62 -1.33
CA GLU A 32 -6.14 -4.43 -2.13
C GLU A 32 -5.69 -5.90 -2.07
N PHE A 33 -6.58 -6.77 -1.63
CA PHE A 33 -6.34 -8.21 -1.59
C PHE A 33 -7.12 -8.92 -2.69
N SER A 34 -6.41 -9.66 -3.52
CA SER A 34 -6.97 -10.49 -4.58
C SER A 34 -6.66 -11.97 -4.31
N ASN A 35 -7.69 -12.81 -4.22
CA ASN A 35 -7.55 -14.27 -4.14
C ASN A 35 -7.68 -14.86 -5.54
N THR A 36 -6.58 -15.41 -6.07
CA THR A 36 -6.53 -16.01 -7.41
C THR A 36 -6.75 -17.53 -7.40
N THR A 37 -7.12 -18.09 -6.25
CA THR A 37 -7.43 -19.51 -6.10
C THR A 37 -8.95 -19.73 -5.99
N PRO A 38 -9.45 -20.93 -6.30
CA PRO A 38 -10.86 -21.27 -6.07
C PRO A 38 -11.18 -21.58 -4.61
N LEU A 39 -10.17 -21.63 -3.73
CA LEU A 39 -10.34 -21.97 -2.31
C LEU A 39 -10.46 -20.69 -1.47
N PRO A 40 -11.31 -20.69 -0.42
CA PRO A 40 -11.38 -19.56 0.50
C PRO A 40 -10.06 -19.42 1.27
N ALA A 41 -9.59 -18.19 1.42
CA ALA A 41 -8.42 -17.85 2.23
C ALA A 41 -8.82 -17.02 3.44
N LYS A 42 -8.16 -17.27 4.58
CA LYS A 42 -8.31 -16.48 5.80
C LYS A 42 -7.07 -15.60 5.96
N ILE A 43 -7.31 -14.32 6.26
CA ILE A 43 -6.26 -13.33 6.53
C ILE A 43 -6.56 -12.76 7.92
N TYR A 44 -5.58 -12.82 8.82
CA TYR A 44 -5.77 -12.36 10.20
C TYR A 44 -5.11 -11.00 10.42
N ALA A 45 -5.74 -10.19 11.28
CA ALA A 45 -5.17 -8.92 11.68
C ALA A 45 -3.86 -9.11 12.44
N GLY A 46 -2.87 -8.25 12.18
CA GLY A 46 -1.54 -8.31 12.80
C GLY A 46 -0.54 -9.23 12.09
N GLU A 47 -0.96 -10.00 11.09
CA GLU A 47 -0.04 -10.78 10.27
C GLU A 47 0.76 -9.88 9.32
N GLY A 48 2.03 -10.24 9.09
CA GLY A 48 2.86 -9.58 8.09
C GLY A 48 2.43 -9.97 6.67
N CYS A 49 1.57 -9.17 6.05
CA CYS A 49 1.03 -9.44 4.70
C CYS A 49 1.80 -8.75 3.55
N ALA A 50 2.49 -7.65 3.85
CA ALA A 50 3.28 -6.88 2.89
C ALA A 50 4.60 -6.41 3.51
N GLN A 51 5.43 -5.79 2.70
CA GLN A 51 6.66 -5.13 3.12
C GLN A 51 6.84 -3.82 2.37
N VAL A 52 7.48 -2.85 3.02
CA VAL A 52 7.75 -1.54 2.46
C VAL A 52 9.24 -1.36 2.28
N LEU A 53 9.64 -0.95 1.07
CA LEU A 53 11.00 -0.59 0.72
C LEU A 53 11.09 0.93 0.63
N PHE A 54 11.90 1.50 1.50
CA PHE A 54 12.21 2.93 1.50
C PHE A 54 13.41 3.18 0.60
N PHE A 55 13.28 4.18 -0.26
CA PHE A 55 14.33 4.63 -1.15
C PHE A 55 14.59 6.08 -0.80
N GLU A 56 15.85 6.39 -0.54
CA GLU A 56 16.30 7.76 -0.35
C GLU A 56 16.44 8.44 -1.70
N SER A 57 16.11 9.73 -1.75
CA SER A 57 16.29 10.56 -2.93
C SER A 57 17.55 11.40 -2.74
N ASP A 58 18.33 11.58 -3.80
CA ASP A 58 19.49 12.47 -3.80
C ASP A 58 19.07 13.96 -3.71
N GLU A 59 17.85 14.27 -4.16
CA GLU A 59 17.31 15.62 -4.21
C GLU A 59 15.94 15.72 -3.52
N VAL A 60 15.61 16.91 -3.02
CA VAL A 60 14.28 17.20 -2.47
C VAL A 60 13.25 17.22 -3.62
N CYS A 61 12.07 16.63 -3.42
CA CYS A 61 11.03 16.68 -4.44
C CYS A 61 10.52 18.13 -4.63
N GLU A 62 10.41 18.59 -5.89
CA GLU A 62 9.89 19.94 -6.20
C GLU A 62 8.42 20.12 -5.81
N THR A 63 7.62 19.07 -5.88
CA THR A 63 6.21 19.07 -5.51
C THR A 63 5.84 17.71 -4.94
N SER A 64 5.49 17.67 -3.67
CA SER A 64 5.19 16.45 -2.93
C SER A 64 3.72 16.02 -3.08
N TYR A 65 3.37 14.86 -2.52
CA TYR A 65 1.97 14.46 -2.39
C TYR A 65 1.17 15.44 -1.51
N LYS A 66 1.82 15.96 -0.47
CA LYS A 66 1.24 16.92 0.46
C LYS A 66 1.00 18.27 -0.20
N ASP A 67 1.96 18.77 -0.98
CA ASP A 67 1.86 20.06 -1.69
C ASP A 67 0.67 20.09 -2.65
N ARG A 68 0.39 18.96 -3.32
CA ARG A 68 -0.74 18.82 -4.24
C ARG A 68 -2.10 18.72 -3.53
N GLY A 69 -2.14 18.71 -2.20
CA GLY A 69 -3.38 18.44 -1.44
C GLY A 69 -3.96 17.07 -1.80
N GLY A 70 -3.10 16.06 -1.94
CA GLY A 70 -3.48 14.77 -2.50
C GLY A 70 -4.69 14.14 -1.80
N LYS A 71 -5.57 13.53 -2.61
CA LYS A 71 -6.92 13.07 -2.20
C LYS A 71 -6.94 12.17 -0.97
N TYR A 72 -5.86 11.43 -0.75
CA TYR A 72 -5.72 10.40 0.28
C TYR A 72 -4.73 10.77 1.38
N GLN A 73 -4.37 12.06 1.48
CA GLN A 73 -3.47 12.53 2.51
C GLN A 73 -4.12 12.43 3.90
N GLY A 74 -3.38 11.88 4.87
CA GLY A 74 -3.81 11.75 6.26
C GLY A 74 -4.94 10.74 6.48
N GLN A 75 -5.16 9.80 5.55
CA GLN A 75 -6.27 8.85 5.65
C GLN A 75 -6.16 7.92 6.88
N ARG A 76 -7.29 7.64 7.53
CA ARG A 76 -7.39 6.82 8.75
C ARG A 76 -8.32 5.63 8.54
N GLY A 77 -7.86 4.65 7.75
CA GLY A 77 -8.59 3.42 7.43
C GLY A 77 -8.82 3.23 5.94
N VAL A 78 -9.75 2.33 5.60
CA VAL A 78 -10.09 2.01 4.21
C VAL A 78 -10.86 3.17 3.60
N THR A 79 -10.17 3.98 2.80
CA THR A 79 -10.76 5.13 2.10
C THR A 79 -11.22 4.72 0.71
N LEU A 80 -12.50 4.97 0.40
CA LEU A 80 -13.08 4.70 -0.91
C LEU A 80 -12.55 5.69 -1.97
N PRO A 81 -12.64 5.35 -3.27
CA PRO A 81 -12.22 6.23 -4.35
C PRO A 81 -12.89 7.62 -4.27
N LYS A 82 -12.10 8.68 -4.45
CA LYS A 82 -12.56 10.08 -4.48
C LYS A 82 -12.46 10.67 -5.89
N THR A 83 -13.53 11.32 -6.34
CA THR A 83 -13.58 12.10 -7.60
C THR A 83 -12.70 13.33 -7.52
#